data_AF-A0A7V3XD44-F1
#
_entry.id   AF-A0A7V3XD44-F1
#
_cell.length_a   1.000
_cell.length_b   1.000
_cell.length_c   1.000
_cell.angle_alpha   90.00
_cell.angle_beta   90.00
_cell.angle_gamma   90.00
#
_symmetry.space_group_name_H-M   'P 1'
#
loop_
_entity.id
_entity.type
_entity.pdbx_description
1 polymer ?
#
loop_
_entity_poly.entity_id
_entity_poly.type
_entity_poly.pdbx_seq_one_letter_code
_entity_poly.pdbx_strand_id
1 'polypeptide(L)'
;MKRSLLFLAVVGVLVLSLTVLRLPMDAAEEHEHGHGTMEKGKLIKPNPAAIVVPKGYKVELFASGLNTPAAAAVDKDGNVWVAESGSCCGPSAKQEGLASQLKVFDKSGKLIKTIDESQFINNLLAVDYNPENGMIYAADYTRMLEINPKDYSVKVIVKDLPMGDHVNDQMAFKDGYLYWGQGFPSNTGFADPDNHPGWADTKDPFWGGQTAHDPPCRDIVLAGLNVRSSDGRLTGAFLPAGTPSEPGQVVKARVPCGGSIMRAKLSDKGPDGIIPHDKMEVYAYGFRNPYGIAFAPDNHWLKGALFTSNNGPNDIGNRRVANGPETIYIVHQGMDYGFPDKFGFLDSTAKTFSLKAYPPGPIAREMAAWENPFPNLYLGNKPYVPHVGVHGTNITGQGGVRGVPRLIANPNEVIGNPIAEFDPNISVNGMEFSKSEKFGMVGDLFAAIIGHFGVAPEGLEHKGHNVVRLQFLQPTGVVITEFARNKKPGPSSEQAPEDQGGLERPNDVTFDPSGETMYIVDYGQMTLQWDTPSPLYTAPGSGNVWKVTRAQ
;
A
#
# COMPACT_ATOMS: atom_id res chain seq x y z
N MET A 1 82.72 17.11 -11.54
CA MET A 1 83.22 15.82 -12.10
C MET A 1 82.06 14.85 -12.19
N LYS A 2 81.92 14.15 -13.32
CA LYS A 2 80.81 13.26 -13.79
C LYS A 2 79.56 14.03 -14.26
N ARG A 3 79.55 14.55 -15.49
CA ARG A 3 79.21 13.92 -16.80
C ARG A 3 77.71 13.71 -17.01
N SER A 4 77.07 14.78 -17.48
CA SER A 4 75.87 14.75 -18.31
C SER A 4 76.22 14.19 -19.69
N LEU A 5 75.42 13.25 -20.22
CA LEU A 5 75.46 12.86 -21.62
C LEU A 5 74.19 13.37 -22.31
N LEU A 6 74.37 14.36 -23.16
CA LEU A 6 73.52 14.65 -24.32
C LEU A 6 74.07 13.80 -25.48
N PHE A 7 73.20 13.18 -26.28
CA PHE A 7 73.50 12.90 -27.69
C PHE A 7 72.27 13.19 -28.56
N LEU A 8 72.56 13.88 -29.66
CA LEU A 8 71.66 14.45 -30.68
C LEU A 8 71.00 13.39 -31.59
N ALA A 9 69.84 13.74 -32.16
CA ALA A 9 69.54 13.84 -33.61
C ALA A 9 68.05 14.26 -33.77
N VAL A 10 67.70 15.46 -34.22
CA VAL A 10 67.66 16.03 -35.60
C VAL A 10 66.69 15.31 -36.56
N VAL A 11 65.51 15.95 -36.70
CA VAL A 11 64.71 16.26 -37.90
C VAL A 11 64.12 15.14 -38.78
N GLY A 12 62.79 15.18 -38.91
CA GLY A 12 62.04 14.60 -40.02
C GLY A 12 60.55 14.87 -39.90
N VAL A 13 60.02 15.84 -40.65
CA VAL A 13 58.58 16.10 -40.82
C VAL A 13 57.95 14.90 -41.54
N LEU A 14 56.95 14.27 -40.91
CA LEU A 14 55.98 13.43 -41.61
C LEU A 14 54.57 13.86 -41.20
N VAL A 15 53.85 14.43 -42.16
CA VAL A 15 52.39 14.56 -42.11
C VAL A 15 51.83 13.16 -42.37
N LEU A 16 51.34 12.50 -41.32
CA LEU A 16 50.53 11.29 -41.44
C LEU A 16 49.10 11.63 -41.03
N SER A 17 48.23 11.65 -42.02
CA SER A 17 46.78 11.57 -41.87
C SER A 17 46.43 10.33 -41.05
N LEU A 18 46.06 10.51 -39.79
CA LEU A 18 45.44 9.46 -38.99
C LEU A 18 43.97 9.35 -39.41
N THR A 19 43.73 8.42 -40.33
CA THR A 19 42.41 7.82 -40.53
C THR A 19 42.06 7.10 -39.24
N VAL A 20 41.17 7.69 -38.43
CA VAL A 20 40.56 6.99 -37.30
C VAL A 20 39.71 5.88 -37.92
N LEU A 21 40.19 4.64 -37.87
CA LEU A 21 39.33 3.47 -38.02
C LEU A 21 38.28 3.55 -36.93
N ARG A 22 37.08 4.03 -37.30
CA ARG A 22 35.85 3.72 -36.58
C ARG A 22 35.66 2.22 -36.72
N LEU A 23 36.09 1.46 -35.70
CA LEU A 23 35.42 0.21 -35.41
C LEU A 23 33.94 0.58 -35.25
N PRO A 24 33.00 -0.07 -35.95
CA PRO A 24 31.60 0.09 -35.63
C PRO A 24 31.48 -0.32 -34.16
N MET A 25 31.22 0.65 -33.29
CA MET A 25 30.40 0.35 -32.13
C MET A 25 29.14 -0.20 -32.76
N ASP A 26 28.92 -1.51 -32.66
CA ASP A 26 27.59 -2.05 -32.76
C ASP A 26 26.74 -1.11 -31.90
N ALA A 27 25.79 -0.45 -32.55
CA ALA A 27 24.74 0.24 -31.85
C ALA A 27 24.24 -0.79 -30.85
N ALA A 28 24.48 -0.54 -29.56
CA ALA A 28 23.74 -1.22 -28.53
C ALA A 28 22.29 -1.08 -28.97
N GLU A 29 21.64 -2.20 -29.30
CA GLU A 29 20.23 -2.22 -29.61
C GLU A 29 19.57 -1.37 -28.53
N GLU A 30 19.03 -0.21 -28.95
CA GLU A 30 18.01 0.45 -28.16
C GLU A 30 16.96 -0.64 -27.98
N HIS A 31 16.96 -1.27 -26.80
CA HIS A 31 15.78 -1.94 -26.33
C HIS A 31 14.73 -0.84 -26.31
N GLU A 32 13.94 -0.77 -27.39
CA GLU A 32 12.63 -0.18 -27.34
C GLU A 32 11.98 -0.79 -26.10
N HIS A 33 11.94 -0.01 -25.03
CA HIS A 33 11.03 -0.26 -23.93
C HIS A 33 9.64 -0.11 -24.54
N GLY A 34 9.17 -1.21 -25.11
CA GLY A 34 7.78 -1.41 -25.46
C GLY A 34 7.00 -1.36 -24.16
N HIS A 35 6.75 -0.15 -23.66
CA HIS A 35 5.55 0.13 -22.90
C HIS A 35 4.43 -0.18 -23.87
N GLY A 36 3.98 -1.44 -23.89
CA GLY A 36 2.75 -1.79 -24.55
C GLY A 36 1.70 -0.87 -23.97
N THR A 37 1.30 0.14 -24.72
CA THR A 37 0.11 0.93 -24.40
C THR A 37 -1.01 -0.09 -24.43
N MET A 38 -1.44 -0.56 -23.26
CA MET A 38 -2.58 -1.44 -23.13
C MET A 38 -3.72 -0.81 -23.93
N GLU A 39 -4.15 -1.49 -25.00
CA GLU A 39 -5.35 -1.06 -25.72
C GLU A 39 -6.49 -1.02 -24.71
N LYS A 40 -7.09 0.16 -24.56
CA LYS A 40 -8.17 0.41 -23.60
C LYS A 40 -9.25 -0.66 -23.75
N GLY A 41 -9.42 -1.50 -22.72
CA GLY A 41 -10.48 -2.50 -22.65
C GLY A 41 -10.13 -3.90 -23.19
N LYS A 42 -8.90 -4.19 -23.59
CA LYS A 42 -8.51 -5.58 -23.91
C LYS A 42 -8.33 -6.39 -22.62
N LEU A 43 -9.38 -7.08 -22.21
CA LEU A 43 -9.33 -8.04 -21.11
C LEU A 43 -8.43 -9.23 -21.46
N ILE A 44 -7.48 -9.52 -20.58
CA ILE A 44 -6.64 -10.71 -20.71
C ILE A 44 -7.39 -11.90 -20.12
N LYS A 45 -7.46 -12.98 -20.89
CA LYS A 45 -8.13 -14.20 -20.45
C LYS A 45 -7.29 -14.88 -19.34
N PRO A 46 -7.88 -15.22 -18.18
CA PRO A 46 -7.17 -15.93 -17.12
C PRO A 46 -6.62 -17.28 -17.58
N ASN A 47 -5.39 -17.57 -17.19
CA ASN A 47 -4.63 -18.78 -17.52
C ASN A 47 -3.78 -19.19 -16.29
N PRO A 48 -4.22 -20.18 -15.49
CA PRO A 48 -3.48 -20.61 -14.31
C PRO A 48 -2.03 -21.07 -14.60
N ALA A 49 -1.73 -21.54 -15.82
CA ALA A 49 -0.38 -21.96 -16.20
C ALA A 49 0.62 -20.80 -16.37
N ALA A 50 0.15 -19.55 -16.38
CA ALA A 50 0.99 -18.36 -16.34
C ALA A 50 1.51 -18.06 -14.91
N ILE A 51 0.91 -18.68 -13.89
CA ILE A 51 1.25 -18.48 -12.48
C ILE A 51 2.22 -19.58 -12.03
N VAL A 52 3.37 -19.17 -11.53
CA VAL A 52 4.40 -20.03 -10.96
C VAL A 52 4.20 -20.12 -9.45
N VAL A 53 4.09 -21.35 -8.95
CA VAL A 53 4.06 -21.70 -7.53
C VAL A 53 5.13 -22.75 -7.19
N PRO A 54 5.53 -22.91 -5.92
CA PRO A 54 6.45 -23.94 -5.50
C PRO A 54 6.06 -25.33 -5.96
N LYS A 55 7.06 -26.18 -6.17
CA LYS A 55 6.86 -27.61 -6.47
C LYS A 55 5.96 -28.24 -5.41
N GLY A 56 4.95 -28.98 -5.86
CA GLY A 56 3.96 -29.62 -4.98
C GLY A 56 2.73 -28.74 -4.71
N TYR A 57 2.59 -27.60 -5.37
CA TYR A 57 1.36 -26.81 -5.38
C TYR A 57 0.80 -26.70 -6.80
N LYS A 58 -0.51 -26.46 -6.89
CA LYS A 58 -1.21 -26.14 -8.13
C LYS A 58 -2.07 -24.90 -7.95
N VAL A 59 -2.22 -24.14 -9.04
CA VAL A 59 -3.12 -22.99 -9.13
C VAL A 59 -4.25 -23.33 -10.09
N GLU A 60 -5.47 -22.98 -9.70
CA GLU A 60 -6.69 -23.14 -10.48
C GLU A 60 -7.47 -21.83 -10.46
N LEU A 61 -8.20 -21.53 -11.53
CA LEU A 61 -9.12 -20.39 -11.53
C LEU A 61 -10.35 -20.75 -10.69
N PHE A 62 -10.70 -19.93 -9.70
CA PHE A 62 -11.91 -20.11 -8.90
C PHE A 62 -13.07 -19.27 -9.42
N ALA A 63 -12.83 -17.97 -9.62
CA ALA A 63 -13.78 -17.04 -10.20
C ALA A 63 -13.05 -16.02 -11.08
N SER A 64 -13.70 -15.54 -12.13
CA SER A 64 -13.19 -14.54 -13.06
C SER A 64 -14.30 -13.58 -13.47
N GLY A 65 -13.94 -12.47 -14.11
CA GLY A 65 -14.93 -11.50 -14.55
C GLY A 65 -15.41 -10.59 -13.43
N LEU A 66 -14.59 -10.43 -12.39
CA LEU A 66 -14.83 -9.52 -11.29
C LEU A 66 -14.33 -8.13 -11.65
N ASN A 67 -14.94 -7.10 -11.09
CA ASN A 67 -14.64 -5.71 -11.40
C ASN A 67 -13.41 -5.21 -10.65
N THR A 68 -13.46 -5.27 -9.32
CA THR A 68 -12.40 -4.77 -8.42
C THR A 68 -12.35 -5.60 -7.13
N PRO A 69 -12.13 -6.93 -7.20
CA PRO A 69 -12.12 -7.75 -6.01
C PRO A 69 -10.95 -7.33 -5.09
N ALA A 70 -11.28 -6.79 -3.93
CA ALA A 70 -10.30 -6.28 -2.97
C ALA A 70 -10.01 -7.31 -1.88
N ALA A 71 -11.02 -7.97 -1.34
CA ALA A 71 -10.84 -8.93 -0.26
C ALA A 71 -11.77 -10.12 -0.41
N ALA A 72 -11.42 -11.22 0.26
CA ALA A 72 -12.29 -12.36 0.36
C ALA A 72 -12.30 -13.00 1.75
N ALA A 73 -13.42 -13.63 2.08
CA ALA A 73 -13.59 -14.42 3.29
C ALA A 73 -14.23 -15.76 2.96
N VAL A 74 -13.95 -16.79 3.75
CA VAL A 74 -14.58 -18.10 3.58
C VAL A 74 -15.39 -18.44 4.82
N ASP A 75 -16.69 -18.64 4.65
CA ASP A 75 -17.56 -19.01 5.78
C ASP A 75 -17.41 -20.49 6.18
N LYS A 76 -18.03 -20.88 7.29
CA LYS A 76 -18.01 -22.26 7.81
C LYS A 76 -18.51 -23.33 6.84
N ASP A 77 -19.31 -22.96 5.83
CA ASP A 77 -19.88 -23.89 4.85
C ASP A 77 -19.00 -23.98 3.59
N GLY A 78 -17.91 -23.19 3.54
CA GLY A 78 -16.97 -23.12 2.45
C GLY A 78 -17.41 -22.20 1.32
N ASN A 79 -18.39 -21.31 1.55
CA ASN A 79 -18.73 -20.28 0.57
C ASN A 79 -17.69 -19.17 0.63
N VAL A 80 -17.29 -18.67 -0.53
CA VAL A 80 -16.31 -17.60 -0.69
C VAL A 80 -17.05 -16.30 -0.94
N TRP A 81 -16.90 -15.35 -0.03
CA TRP A 81 -17.45 -14.02 -0.06
C TRP A 81 -16.38 -13.07 -0.60
N VAL A 82 -16.65 -12.38 -1.71
CA VAL A 82 -15.69 -11.52 -2.39
C VAL A 82 -16.22 -10.09 -2.43
N ALA A 83 -15.49 -9.18 -1.80
CA ALA A 83 -15.77 -7.75 -1.80
C ALA A 83 -15.21 -7.11 -3.07
N GLU A 84 -16.08 -6.56 -3.92
CA GLU A 84 -15.67 -5.66 -5.00
C GLU A 84 -15.66 -4.23 -4.48
N SER A 85 -14.52 -3.54 -4.58
CA SER A 85 -14.33 -2.21 -3.97
C SER A 85 -15.15 -1.13 -4.63
N GLY A 86 -15.58 -1.31 -5.88
CA GLY A 86 -16.11 -0.26 -6.73
C GLY A 86 -14.99 0.57 -7.37
N SER A 87 -15.20 1.87 -7.50
CA SER A 87 -14.20 2.78 -8.08
C SER A 87 -13.13 3.15 -7.04
N CYS A 88 -11.86 2.99 -7.36
CA CYS A 88 -10.80 3.65 -6.58
C CYS A 88 -10.89 5.17 -6.80
N CYS A 89 -10.54 6.07 -5.88
CA CYS A 89 -10.02 5.90 -4.52
C CYS A 89 -10.78 6.88 -3.60
N GLY A 90 -11.99 6.52 -3.19
CA GLY A 90 -12.87 7.37 -2.38
C GLY A 90 -14.31 7.45 -2.91
N PRO A 91 -15.26 8.01 -2.14
CA PRO A 91 -16.69 7.88 -2.39
C PRO A 91 -17.16 8.68 -3.61
N SER A 92 -16.43 9.72 -3.99
CA SER A 92 -16.72 10.57 -5.14
C SER A 92 -16.09 10.06 -6.43
N ALA A 93 -15.16 9.12 -6.37
CA ALA A 93 -14.57 8.54 -7.56
C ALA A 93 -15.63 7.68 -8.27
N LYS A 94 -15.86 7.97 -9.55
CA LYS A 94 -16.81 7.21 -10.37
C LYS A 94 -16.17 6.84 -11.68
N GLN A 95 -15.89 5.56 -11.82
CA GLN A 95 -15.60 4.93 -13.09
C GLN A 95 -16.81 4.07 -13.49
N GLU A 96 -17.30 4.26 -14.71
CA GLU A 96 -18.42 3.47 -15.22
C GLU A 96 -18.11 1.96 -15.16
N GLY A 97 -19.10 1.17 -14.72
CA GLY A 97 -19.00 -0.28 -14.63
C GLY A 97 -18.34 -0.81 -13.35
N LEU A 98 -17.85 0.05 -12.46
CA LEU A 98 -17.28 -0.35 -11.17
C LEU A 98 -18.23 0.00 -10.02
N ALA A 99 -18.89 -1.02 -9.48
CA ALA A 99 -19.83 -0.90 -8.36
C ALA A 99 -19.29 -1.63 -7.13
N SER A 100 -19.46 -1.07 -5.94
CA SER A 100 -19.12 -1.77 -4.70
C SER A 100 -20.18 -2.80 -4.39
N GLN A 101 -19.81 -4.08 -4.40
CA GLN A 101 -20.76 -5.19 -4.26
C GLN A 101 -20.11 -6.33 -3.48
N LEU A 102 -20.93 -7.18 -2.88
CA LEU A 102 -20.45 -8.41 -2.25
C LEU A 102 -20.99 -9.61 -3.01
N LYS A 103 -20.10 -10.40 -3.60
CA LYS A 103 -20.43 -11.61 -4.35
C LYS A 103 -20.14 -12.84 -3.50
N VAL A 104 -21.05 -13.81 -3.52
CA VAL A 104 -20.93 -15.05 -2.75
C VAL A 104 -20.91 -16.21 -3.72
N PHE A 105 -19.85 -17.00 -3.66
CA PHE A 105 -19.65 -18.20 -4.46
C PHE A 105 -19.71 -19.42 -3.57
N ASP A 106 -20.29 -20.52 -4.05
CA ASP A 106 -20.11 -21.80 -3.39
C ASP A 106 -18.67 -22.32 -3.57
N LYS A 107 -18.31 -23.39 -2.85
CA LYS A 107 -16.97 -24.02 -2.92
C LYS A 107 -16.52 -24.48 -4.32
N SER A 108 -17.44 -24.57 -5.29
CA SER A 108 -17.14 -24.93 -6.68
C SER A 108 -16.84 -23.73 -7.58
N GLY A 109 -17.02 -22.50 -7.06
CA GLY A 109 -16.86 -21.27 -7.82
C GLY A 109 -18.15 -20.79 -8.49
N LYS A 110 -19.30 -21.39 -8.18
CA LYS A 110 -20.59 -20.94 -8.72
C LYS A 110 -21.11 -19.77 -7.89
N LEU A 111 -21.41 -18.65 -8.56
CA LEU A 111 -22.06 -17.49 -7.93
C LEU A 111 -23.47 -17.90 -7.44
N ILE A 112 -23.73 -17.70 -6.14
CA ILE A 112 -25.01 -18.00 -5.49
C ILE A 112 -25.73 -16.74 -5.02
N LYS A 113 -25.02 -15.64 -4.76
CA LYS A 113 -25.63 -14.36 -4.35
C LYS A 113 -24.77 -13.17 -4.76
N THR A 114 -25.44 -12.07 -5.10
CA THR A 114 -24.85 -10.73 -5.09
C THR A 114 -25.65 -9.88 -4.11
N ILE A 115 -24.95 -9.19 -3.20
CA ILE A 115 -25.48 -8.06 -2.45
C ILE A 115 -25.08 -6.81 -3.23
N ASP A 116 -26.06 -6.05 -3.68
CA ASP A 116 -25.86 -4.94 -4.61
C ASP A 116 -25.34 -3.66 -3.93
N GLU A 117 -24.92 -2.72 -4.77
CA GLU A 117 -24.28 -1.46 -4.38
C GLU A 117 -25.12 -0.55 -3.50
N SER A 118 -26.44 -0.73 -3.46
CA SER A 118 -27.31 0.11 -2.60
C SER A 118 -27.02 -0.05 -1.11
N GLN A 119 -26.34 -1.14 -0.72
CA GLN A 119 -26.00 -1.42 0.67
C GLN A 119 -24.66 -0.79 1.10
N PHE A 120 -23.82 -0.39 0.15
CA PHE A 120 -22.43 -0.04 0.39
C PHE A 120 -22.13 1.42 0.05
N ILE A 121 -21.16 2.00 0.76
CA ILE A 121 -20.46 3.19 0.29
C ILE A 121 -19.34 2.73 -0.64
N ASN A 122 -19.08 3.49 -1.71
CA ASN A 122 -17.98 3.18 -2.60
C ASN A 122 -16.65 3.05 -1.82
N ASN A 123 -15.77 2.11 -2.21
CA ASN A 123 -14.58 1.68 -1.47
C ASN A 123 -14.87 0.58 -0.41
N LEU A 124 -15.42 -0.57 -0.84
CA LEU A 124 -15.60 -1.78 -0.04
C LEU A 124 -14.28 -2.59 -0.02
N LEU A 125 -13.42 -2.33 0.97
CA LEU A 125 -12.03 -2.78 0.95
C LEU A 125 -11.76 -4.08 1.70
N ALA A 126 -12.63 -4.48 2.63
CA ALA A 126 -12.44 -5.72 3.38
C ALA A 126 -13.74 -6.50 3.57
N VAL A 127 -13.60 -7.82 3.64
CA VAL A 127 -14.62 -8.75 4.13
C VAL A 127 -13.92 -9.85 4.93
N ASP A 128 -14.49 -10.24 6.06
CA ASP A 128 -13.98 -11.35 6.88
C ASP A 128 -15.11 -12.12 7.57
N TYR A 129 -14.86 -13.38 7.92
CA TYR A 129 -15.75 -14.27 8.63
C TYR A 129 -15.37 -14.35 10.10
N ASN A 130 -16.32 -14.09 11.00
CA ASN A 130 -16.07 -14.26 12.43
C ASN A 130 -16.46 -15.69 12.87
N PRO A 131 -15.49 -16.55 13.22
CA PRO A 131 -15.79 -17.91 13.68
C PRO A 131 -16.44 -17.96 15.06
N GLU A 132 -16.34 -16.90 15.88
CA GLU A 132 -16.90 -16.85 17.24
C GLU A 132 -18.43 -16.75 17.24
N ASN A 133 -19.02 -16.16 16.19
CA ASN A 133 -20.47 -15.95 16.10
C ASN A 133 -21.08 -16.38 14.76
N GLY A 134 -20.26 -16.73 13.76
CA GLY A 134 -20.68 -17.19 12.46
C GLY A 134 -21.23 -16.11 11.53
N MET A 135 -20.94 -14.84 11.78
CA MET A 135 -21.35 -13.71 10.94
C MET A 135 -20.25 -13.32 9.95
N ILE A 136 -20.64 -12.66 8.86
CA ILE A 136 -19.72 -12.01 7.94
C ILE A 136 -19.63 -10.53 8.32
N TYR A 137 -18.46 -9.94 8.18
CA TYR A 137 -18.25 -8.51 8.38
C TYR A 137 -17.56 -7.91 7.17
N ALA A 138 -17.82 -6.64 6.91
CA ALA A 138 -17.19 -5.92 5.80
C ALA A 138 -16.85 -4.48 6.19
N ALA A 139 -15.86 -3.91 5.52
CA ALA A 139 -15.41 -2.54 5.70
C ALA A 139 -15.66 -1.76 4.41
N ASP A 140 -16.54 -0.76 4.47
CA ASP A 140 -16.61 0.26 3.43
C ASP A 140 -16.14 1.62 3.98
N TYR A 141 -15.75 2.54 3.09
CA TYR A 141 -15.07 3.82 3.31
C TYR A 141 -15.03 4.46 4.72
N THR A 142 -16.12 4.46 5.48
CA THR A 142 -16.15 5.01 6.86
C THR A 142 -17.00 4.17 7.82
N ARG A 143 -17.32 2.92 7.45
CA ARG A 143 -18.23 2.04 8.18
C ARG A 143 -17.72 0.62 8.27
N MET A 144 -18.04 -0.04 9.38
CA MET A 144 -18.00 -1.49 9.50
C MET A 144 -19.42 -2.04 9.45
N LEU A 145 -19.59 -3.11 8.69
CA LEU A 145 -20.86 -3.76 8.41
C LEU A 145 -20.86 -5.16 9.00
N GLU A 146 -21.99 -5.61 9.53
CA GLU A 146 -22.28 -6.99 9.90
C GLU A 146 -23.32 -7.56 8.93
N ILE A 147 -23.06 -8.75 8.42
CA ILE A 147 -23.83 -9.40 7.37
C ILE A 147 -24.21 -10.80 7.84
N ASN A 148 -25.51 -11.09 7.82
CA ASN A 148 -26.01 -12.42 8.18
C ASN A 148 -25.88 -13.37 6.98
N PRO A 149 -25.09 -14.45 7.06
CA PRO A 149 -24.88 -15.34 5.92
C PRO A 149 -26.12 -16.16 5.52
N LYS A 150 -27.19 -16.19 6.35
CA LYS A 150 -28.41 -16.94 6.06
C LYS A 150 -29.40 -16.17 5.19
N ASP A 151 -29.56 -14.88 5.46
CA ASP A 151 -30.55 -14.01 4.79
C ASP A 151 -29.93 -12.85 4.01
N TYR A 152 -28.60 -12.68 4.09
CA TYR A 152 -27.82 -11.63 3.44
C TYR A 152 -28.20 -10.20 3.88
N SER A 153 -28.84 -10.04 5.04
CA SER A 153 -29.12 -8.72 5.61
C SER A 153 -27.83 -8.03 6.04
N VAL A 154 -27.69 -6.76 5.65
CA VAL A 154 -26.54 -5.90 5.96
C VAL A 154 -26.93 -4.91 7.05
N LYS A 155 -26.10 -4.79 8.09
CA LYS A 155 -26.27 -3.83 9.18
C LYS A 155 -24.99 -3.05 9.38
N VAL A 156 -25.09 -1.73 9.44
CA VAL A 156 -23.98 -0.89 9.92
C VAL A 156 -23.80 -1.15 11.41
N ILE A 157 -22.57 -1.38 11.86
CA ILE A 157 -22.22 -1.58 13.28
C ILE A 157 -21.20 -0.57 13.77
N VAL A 158 -20.45 0.06 12.87
CA VAL A 158 -19.56 1.19 13.13
C VAL A 158 -19.76 2.18 12.01
N LYS A 159 -19.79 3.47 12.31
CA LYS A 159 -19.94 4.54 11.32
C LYS A 159 -19.14 5.77 11.72
N ASP A 160 -19.07 6.73 10.82
CA ASP A 160 -18.43 8.02 11.03
C ASP A 160 -16.95 7.85 11.44
N LEU A 161 -16.26 6.86 10.84
CA LEU A 161 -14.81 6.73 10.96
C LEU A 161 -14.12 7.85 10.15
N PRO A 162 -12.88 8.25 10.52
CA PRO A 162 -12.14 9.27 9.79
C PRO A 162 -12.00 8.92 8.30
N MET A 163 -12.27 9.89 7.43
CA MET A 163 -12.12 9.73 5.97
C MET A 163 -10.84 10.38 5.45
N GLY A 164 -10.32 9.85 4.33
CA GLY A 164 -9.19 10.43 3.62
C GLY A 164 -8.75 9.57 2.44
N ASP A 165 -7.46 9.63 2.11
CA ASP A 165 -6.77 8.72 1.18
C ASP A 165 -6.78 7.28 1.69
N HIS A 166 -6.61 7.10 3.00
CA HIS A 166 -6.63 5.80 3.67
C HIS A 166 -7.73 5.76 4.72
N VAL A 167 -8.38 4.62 4.82
CA VAL A 167 -9.60 4.44 5.61
C VAL A 167 -9.56 3.12 6.39
N ASN A 168 -10.70 2.56 6.77
CA ASN A 168 -10.77 1.26 7.42
C ASN A 168 -10.52 0.11 6.41
N ASP A 169 -9.51 -0.71 6.72
CA ASP A 169 -9.05 -1.85 5.91
C ASP A 169 -9.36 -3.20 6.60
N GLN A 170 -8.51 -4.22 6.43
CA GLN A 170 -8.74 -5.60 6.88
C GLN A 170 -9.03 -5.65 8.39
N MET A 171 -9.83 -6.65 8.75
CA MET A 171 -10.26 -6.90 10.11
C MET A 171 -9.87 -8.29 10.59
N ALA A 172 -9.91 -8.48 11.91
CA ALA A 172 -9.73 -9.78 12.53
C ALA A 172 -10.54 -9.86 13.83
N PHE A 173 -10.86 -11.07 14.25
CA PHE A 173 -11.67 -11.32 15.44
C PHE A 173 -10.88 -12.10 16.49
N LYS A 174 -10.98 -11.67 17.75
CA LYS A 174 -10.40 -12.40 18.87
C LYS A 174 -11.00 -11.98 20.20
N ASP A 175 -11.42 -12.95 21.01
CA ASP A 175 -11.91 -12.75 22.38
C ASP A 175 -13.10 -11.78 22.45
N GLY A 176 -14.01 -11.85 21.48
CA GLY A 176 -15.18 -10.97 21.35
C GLY A 176 -14.87 -9.56 20.84
N TYR A 177 -13.62 -9.25 20.54
CA TYR A 177 -13.20 -8.01 19.91
C TYR A 177 -13.17 -8.14 18.39
N LEU A 178 -13.65 -7.09 17.72
CA LEU A 178 -13.32 -6.75 16.34
C LEU A 178 -12.07 -5.87 16.37
N TYR A 179 -11.02 -6.28 15.64
CA TYR A 179 -9.83 -5.49 15.35
C TYR A 179 -9.88 -5.04 13.89
N TRP A 180 -9.44 -3.82 13.59
CA TRP A 180 -9.31 -3.37 12.21
C TRP A 180 -8.15 -2.40 12.03
N GLY A 181 -7.65 -2.36 10.80
CA GLY A 181 -6.69 -1.38 10.36
C GLY A 181 -7.41 -0.06 10.07
N GLN A 182 -7.03 1.00 10.77
CA GLN A 182 -7.51 2.35 10.48
C GLN A 182 -6.37 3.12 9.82
N GLY A 183 -6.49 3.32 8.51
CA GLY A 183 -5.61 4.15 7.72
C GLY A 183 -5.47 5.56 8.28
N PHE A 184 -4.29 6.12 8.09
CA PHE A 184 -3.98 7.51 8.36
C PHE A 184 -4.51 8.33 7.18
N PRO A 185 -5.50 9.24 7.37
CA PRO A 185 -6.20 9.89 6.28
C PRO A 185 -5.32 10.47 5.19
N SER A 186 -4.18 11.08 5.54
CA SER A 186 -3.26 11.63 4.55
C SER A 186 -2.07 10.72 4.21
N ASN A 187 -1.43 11.02 3.07
CA ASN A 187 -0.18 10.37 2.68
C ASN A 187 0.97 10.55 3.68
N THR A 188 1.13 11.75 4.27
CA THR A 188 2.32 12.12 5.05
C THR A 188 2.08 13.12 6.20
N GLY A 189 0.86 13.23 6.75
CA GLY A 189 0.56 14.12 7.87
C GLY A 189 -0.15 15.43 7.52
N PHE A 190 -0.59 15.62 6.27
CA PHE A 190 -1.19 16.87 5.80
C PHE A 190 -2.45 16.59 4.98
N ALA A 191 -3.53 17.32 5.26
CA ALA A 191 -4.68 17.45 4.36
C ALA A 191 -4.27 18.31 3.14
N ASP A 192 -3.42 17.74 2.28
CA ASP A 192 -2.84 18.36 1.09
C ASP A 192 -3.72 18.06 -0.13
N PRO A 193 -4.41 19.07 -0.71
CA PRO A 193 -5.24 18.91 -1.90
C PRO A 193 -4.49 18.41 -3.13
N ASP A 194 -3.15 18.56 -3.16
CA ASP A 194 -2.31 18.16 -4.28
C ASP A 194 -1.90 16.66 -4.23
N ASN A 195 -2.22 15.93 -3.15
CA ASN A 195 -1.93 14.48 -3.07
C ASN A 195 -2.90 13.69 -3.94
N HIS A 196 -4.15 13.57 -3.50
CA HIS A 196 -5.25 13.04 -4.27
C HIS A 196 -6.45 13.99 -4.16
N PRO A 197 -7.17 14.23 -5.26
CA PRO A 197 -8.19 15.28 -5.31
C PRO A 197 -9.42 14.94 -4.45
N GLY A 198 -9.95 15.94 -3.75
CA GLY A 198 -11.31 15.98 -3.23
C GLY A 198 -11.48 15.72 -1.72
N TRP A 199 -10.73 14.80 -1.11
CA TRP A 199 -11.00 14.42 0.29
C TRP A 199 -10.63 15.53 1.29
N ALA A 200 -9.54 16.26 1.06
CA ALA A 200 -9.08 17.34 1.96
C ALA A 200 -10.09 18.50 2.10
N ASP A 201 -10.99 18.64 1.12
CA ASP A 201 -12.07 19.63 1.11
C ASP A 201 -13.44 19.04 1.50
N THR A 202 -13.51 17.73 1.69
CA THR A 202 -14.75 17.02 2.02
C THR A 202 -15.13 17.24 3.48
N LYS A 203 -16.43 17.46 3.72
CA LYS A 203 -17.00 17.61 5.05
C LYS A 203 -17.11 16.24 5.72
N ASP A 204 -16.43 16.08 6.83
CA ASP A 204 -16.31 14.81 7.53
C ASP A 204 -17.24 14.78 8.76
N PRO A 205 -18.25 13.89 8.81
CA PRO A 205 -19.08 13.66 10.00
C PRO A 205 -18.26 13.38 11.26
N PHE A 206 -17.13 12.68 11.14
CA PHE A 206 -16.23 12.41 12.27
C PHE A 206 -15.75 13.69 12.94
N TRP A 207 -15.52 14.75 12.15
CA TRP A 207 -15.12 16.08 12.61
C TRP A 207 -16.31 17.03 12.83
N GLY A 208 -17.53 16.51 12.98
CA GLY A 208 -18.73 17.33 13.16
C GLY A 208 -19.06 18.21 11.95
N GLY A 209 -18.69 17.77 10.75
CA GLY A 209 -18.90 18.50 9.50
C GLY A 209 -17.82 19.54 9.20
N GLN A 210 -16.66 19.50 9.86
CA GLN A 210 -15.47 20.24 9.40
C GLN A 210 -14.79 19.49 8.26
N THR A 211 -13.83 20.13 7.58
CA THR A 211 -13.07 19.44 6.52
C THR A 211 -12.19 18.33 7.09
N ALA A 212 -12.07 17.23 6.36
CA ALA A 212 -11.30 16.07 6.76
C ALA A 212 -9.83 16.41 7.02
N HIS A 213 -9.25 15.78 8.05
CA HIS A 213 -7.84 15.86 8.43
C HIS A 213 -7.49 14.73 9.39
N ASP A 214 -6.19 14.52 9.62
CA ASP A 214 -5.68 13.40 10.41
C ASP A 214 -5.99 13.54 11.92
N PRO A 215 -6.68 12.56 12.54
CA PRO A 215 -6.84 12.51 13.99
C PRO A 215 -5.65 11.76 14.63
N PRO A 216 -4.84 12.42 15.49
CA PRO A 216 -3.74 11.74 16.15
C PRO A 216 -4.23 10.86 17.31
N CYS A 217 -3.57 9.72 17.53
CA CYS A 217 -3.89 8.77 18.60
C CYS A 217 -3.42 9.21 20.00
N ARG A 218 -2.61 10.25 20.08
CA ARG A 218 -2.09 10.84 21.30
C ARG A 218 -1.94 12.35 21.14
N ASP A 219 -1.77 13.06 22.26
CA ASP A 219 -1.39 14.46 22.20
C ASP A 219 -0.01 14.57 21.54
N ILE A 220 0.07 15.38 20.49
CA ILE A 220 1.31 15.66 19.76
C ILE A 220 1.63 17.15 19.85
N VAL A 221 2.91 17.45 19.94
CA VAL A 221 3.48 18.79 19.83
C VAL A 221 4.08 18.89 18.43
N LEU A 222 3.59 19.84 17.63
CA LEU A 222 4.04 20.01 16.27
C LEU A 222 5.39 20.72 16.23
N ALA A 223 6.24 20.31 15.29
CA ALA A 223 7.46 21.05 14.93
C ALA A 223 7.15 22.38 14.22
N GLY A 224 5.90 22.59 13.78
CA GLY A 224 5.45 23.76 13.04
C GLY A 224 5.70 23.70 11.53
N LEU A 225 5.84 22.49 10.97
CA LEU A 225 5.99 22.30 9.54
C LEU A 225 4.65 22.48 8.83
N ASN A 226 4.67 23.21 7.71
CA ASN A 226 3.53 23.49 6.86
C ASN A 226 3.84 23.15 5.39
N VAL A 227 2.81 22.80 4.63
CA VAL A 227 2.84 22.64 3.17
C VAL A 227 2.04 23.75 2.50
N ARG A 228 2.47 24.20 1.32
CA ARG A 228 1.67 25.09 0.47
C ARG A 228 1.20 24.38 -0.79
N SER A 229 -0.10 24.21 -0.92
CA SER A 229 -0.73 23.62 -2.09
C SER A 229 -0.70 24.54 -3.31
N SER A 230 -0.93 23.96 -4.49
CA SER A 230 -1.00 24.65 -5.78
C SER A 230 -2.05 25.78 -5.80
N ASP A 231 -3.14 25.63 -5.03
CA ASP A 231 -4.18 26.66 -4.83
C ASP A 231 -3.79 27.77 -3.83
N GLY A 232 -2.58 27.72 -3.29
CA GLY A 232 -1.99 28.74 -2.44
C GLY A 232 -2.27 28.61 -0.94
N ARG A 233 -3.10 27.64 -0.50
CA ARG A 233 -3.37 27.39 0.92
C ARG A 233 -2.12 26.91 1.66
N LEU A 234 -1.92 27.39 2.88
CA LEU A 234 -0.85 26.94 3.78
C LEU A 234 -1.48 26.02 4.84
N THR A 235 -1.04 24.77 4.91
CA THR A 235 -1.63 23.73 5.75
C THR A 235 -0.59 23.16 6.70
N GLY A 236 -0.91 23.12 7.99
CA GLY A 236 -0.10 22.49 9.01
C GLY A 236 -0.39 21.01 9.18
N ALA A 237 0.57 20.31 9.78
CA ALA A 237 0.45 18.88 10.01
C ALA A 237 -0.75 18.58 10.92
N PHE A 238 -1.55 17.57 10.59
CA PHE A 238 -2.78 17.18 11.31
C PHE A 238 -3.87 18.26 11.39
N LEU A 239 -3.79 19.32 10.58
CA LEU A 239 -4.78 20.40 10.58
C LEU A 239 -5.63 20.39 9.30
N PRO A 240 -6.84 20.97 9.33
CA PRO A 240 -7.64 21.18 8.13
C PRO A 240 -6.89 21.96 7.06
N ALA A 241 -7.11 21.60 5.79
CA ALA A 241 -6.51 22.29 4.65
C ALA A 241 -6.70 23.83 4.73
N GLY A 242 -5.61 24.59 4.58
CA GLY A 242 -5.59 26.05 4.73
C GLY A 242 -5.41 26.57 6.16
N THR A 243 -5.22 25.69 7.15
CA THR A 243 -4.91 26.06 8.52
C THR A 243 -3.43 25.81 8.81
N PRO A 244 -2.57 26.84 8.92
CA PRO A 244 -1.17 26.66 9.25
C PRO A 244 -0.98 26.28 10.72
N SER A 245 0.09 25.55 10.98
CA SER A 245 0.61 25.23 12.30
C SER A 245 1.79 26.11 12.70
N GLU A 246 1.99 26.23 14.01
CA GLU A 246 3.16 26.91 14.60
C GLU A 246 4.01 25.94 15.43
N PRO A 247 5.33 26.18 15.57
CA PRO A 247 6.18 25.36 16.43
C PRO A 247 5.67 25.33 17.88
N GLY A 248 5.59 24.14 18.46
CA GLY A 248 5.09 23.94 19.83
C GLY A 248 3.57 23.87 19.94
N GLN A 249 2.82 24.02 18.84
CA GLN A 249 1.36 23.84 18.85
C GLN A 249 1.00 22.41 19.26
N VAL A 250 0.02 22.27 20.15
CA VAL A 250 -0.50 20.99 20.59
C VAL A 250 -1.73 20.61 19.76
N VAL A 251 -1.72 19.42 19.17
CA VAL A 251 -2.92 18.77 18.60
C VAL A 251 -3.35 17.65 19.55
N LYS A 252 -4.62 17.64 19.92
CA LYS A 252 -5.17 16.72 20.92
C LYS A 252 -5.48 15.35 20.34
N ALA A 253 -5.25 14.32 21.14
CA ALA A 253 -5.64 12.96 20.83
C ALA A 253 -7.15 12.87 20.55
N ARG A 254 -7.54 12.00 19.63
CA ARG A 254 -8.94 11.67 19.35
C ARG A 254 -9.08 10.17 19.13
N VAL A 255 -10.24 9.60 19.47
CA VAL A 255 -10.57 8.19 19.25
C VAL A 255 -11.93 8.12 18.55
N PRO A 256 -12.07 7.34 17.46
CA PRO A 256 -11.01 6.65 16.70
C PRO A 256 -9.94 7.61 16.13
N CYS A 257 -8.76 7.07 15.80
CA CYS A 257 -7.63 7.83 15.25
C CYS A 257 -7.05 7.17 14.00
N GLY A 258 -6.38 7.96 13.15
CA GLY A 258 -5.72 7.46 11.94
C GLY A 258 -4.39 6.77 12.23
N GLY A 259 -3.97 5.89 11.32
CA GLY A 259 -2.68 5.21 11.39
C GLY A 259 -2.58 4.26 12.58
N SER A 260 -3.64 3.50 12.82
CA SER A 260 -3.80 2.71 14.03
C SER A 260 -4.38 1.34 13.76
N ILE A 261 -4.13 0.43 14.69
CA ILE A 261 -4.96 -0.75 14.86
C ILE A 261 -5.98 -0.38 15.91
N MET A 262 -7.23 -0.30 15.49
CA MET A 262 -8.36 -0.04 16.37
C MET A 262 -8.99 -1.36 16.80
N ARG A 263 -9.66 -1.37 17.95
CA ARG A 263 -10.51 -2.49 18.36
C ARG A 263 -11.74 -2.02 19.13
N ALA A 264 -12.79 -2.83 19.12
CA ALA A 264 -13.95 -2.66 19.98
C ALA A 264 -14.61 -4.00 20.27
N LYS A 265 -15.29 -4.14 21.41
CA LYS A 265 -16.07 -5.35 21.67
C LYS A 265 -17.36 -5.32 20.85
N LEU A 266 -17.68 -6.44 20.22
CA LEU A 266 -18.96 -6.59 19.51
C LEU A 266 -20.17 -6.51 20.46
N SER A 267 -19.96 -6.77 21.75
CA SER A 267 -20.96 -6.62 22.82
C SER A 267 -21.27 -5.18 23.20
N ASP A 268 -20.42 -4.22 22.81
CA ASP A 268 -20.57 -2.81 23.17
C ASP A 268 -21.52 -2.05 22.22
N LYS A 269 -22.16 -2.77 21.29
CA LYS A 269 -23.24 -2.23 20.46
C LYS A 269 -24.34 -1.64 21.34
N GLY A 270 -24.72 -0.41 21.03
CA GLY A 270 -25.86 0.27 21.65
C GLY A 270 -27.20 -0.33 21.23
N PRO A 271 -28.32 0.23 21.73
CA PRO A 271 -29.67 -0.20 21.37
C PRO A 271 -30.00 -0.11 19.87
N ASP A 272 -29.30 0.76 19.15
CA ASP A 272 -29.39 0.93 17.69
C ASP A 272 -28.51 -0.06 16.90
N GLY A 273 -27.74 -0.91 17.59
CA GLY A 273 -26.82 -1.86 16.99
C GLY A 273 -25.46 -1.28 16.62
N ILE A 274 -25.21 0.01 16.91
CA ILE A 274 -23.96 0.71 16.59
C ILE A 274 -23.03 0.69 17.79
N ILE A 275 -21.75 0.41 17.57
CA ILE A 275 -20.70 0.58 18.56
C ILE A 275 -20.33 2.07 18.62
N PRO A 276 -20.55 2.74 19.76
CA PRO A 276 -20.22 4.15 19.89
C PRO A 276 -18.70 4.36 19.99
N HIS A 277 -18.22 5.52 19.50
CA HIS A 277 -16.77 5.82 19.42
C HIS A 277 -16.07 5.80 20.78
N ASP A 278 -16.77 6.13 21.87
CA ASP A 278 -16.24 6.13 23.24
C ASP A 278 -16.00 4.72 23.82
N LYS A 279 -16.46 3.67 23.11
CA LYS A 279 -16.18 2.26 23.41
C LYS A 279 -15.07 1.67 22.55
N MET A 280 -14.52 2.45 21.62
CA MET A 280 -13.40 2.01 20.79
C MET A 280 -12.08 2.23 21.53
N GLU A 281 -11.13 1.33 21.27
CA GLU A 281 -9.82 1.33 21.88
C GLU A 281 -8.74 1.42 20.79
N VAL A 282 -7.74 2.26 20.98
CA VAL A 282 -6.51 2.24 20.18
C VAL A 282 -5.66 1.08 20.69
N TYR A 283 -5.55 0.00 19.92
CA TYR A 283 -4.70 -1.13 20.29
C TYR A 283 -3.22 -0.80 20.08
N ALA A 284 -2.87 -0.19 18.94
CA ALA A 284 -1.55 0.32 18.62
C ALA A 284 -1.65 1.42 17.55
N TYR A 285 -0.61 2.24 17.38
CA TYR A 285 -0.63 3.37 16.43
C TYR A 285 0.75 3.69 15.86
N GLY A 286 0.83 4.69 14.97
CA GLY A 286 2.08 5.06 14.31
C GLY A 286 2.31 4.27 13.03
N PHE A 287 1.23 3.85 12.38
CA PHE A 287 1.21 3.29 11.02
C PHE A 287 0.76 4.35 10.02
N ARG A 288 1.01 4.15 8.73
CA ARG A 288 0.41 4.96 7.67
C ARG A 288 -0.89 4.32 7.20
N ASN A 289 -0.81 3.11 6.66
CA ASN A 289 -1.98 2.38 6.24
C ASN A 289 -1.84 0.91 6.66
N PRO A 290 -2.21 0.57 7.91
CA PRO A 290 -2.15 -0.81 8.40
C PRO A 290 -3.24 -1.63 7.69
N TYR A 291 -2.93 -2.13 6.48
CA TYR A 291 -3.92 -2.70 5.57
C TYR A 291 -4.34 -4.10 6.02
N GLY A 292 -3.39 -5.03 6.05
CA GLY A 292 -3.63 -6.42 6.40
C GLY A 292 -3.45 -6.66 7.89
N ILE A 293 -4.25 -7.55 8.48
CA ILE A 293 -4.17 -7.92 9.90
C ILE A 293 -4.40 -9.41 10.05
N ALA A 294 -3.53 -10.08 10.81
CA ALA A 294 -3.71 -11.49 11.15
C ALA A 294 -3.17 -11.81 12.56
N PHE A 295 -3.86 -12.71 13.26
CA PHE A 295 -3.32 -13.31 14.48
C PHE A 295 -2.52 -14.57 14.16
N ALA A 296 -1.35 -14.70 14.77
CA ALA A 296 -0.58 -15.93 14.70
C ALA A 296 -1.37 -17.10 15.34
N PRO A 297 -1.43 -18.27 14.68
CA PRO A 297 -2.27 -19.39 15.12
C PRO A 297 -1.71 -20.08 16.37
N ASP A 298 -2.53 -20.91 17.02
CA ASP A 298 -2.19 -21.60 18.28
C ASP A 298 -0.96 -22.52 18.19
N ASN A 299 -0.71 -23.05 17.01
CA ASN A 299 0.45 -23.90 16.70
C ASN A 299 1.71 -23.10 16.32
N HIS A 300 1.66 -21.76 16.35
CA HIS A 300 2.81 -20.90 16.14
C HIS A 300 3.48 -20.51 17.48
N TRP A 301 4.80 -20.33 17.49
CA TRP A 301 5.54 -19.97 18.70
C TRP A 301 5.21 -18.54 19.22
N LEU A 302 4.75 -17.66 18.32
CA LEU A 302 4.14 -16.35 18.65
C LEU A 302 2.61 -16.42 18.76
N LYS A 303 2.02 -17.57 19.12
CA LYS A 303 0.55 -17.76 19.18
C LYS A 303 -0.17 -16.56 19.79
N GLY A 304 -1.21 -16.10 19.09
CA GLY A 304 -2.05 -14.99 19.51
C GLY A 304 -1.40 -13.60 19.41
N ALA A 305 -0.15 -13.47 18.96
CA ALA A 305 0.42 -12.18 18.58
C ALA A 305 -0.29 -11.65 17.32
N LEU A 306 -0.52 -10.34 17.30
CA LEU A 306 -1.12 -9.66 16.16
C LEU A 306 -0.04 -9.24 15.17
N PHE A 307 -0.31 -9.38 13.88
CA PHE A 307 0.54 -8.92 12.80
C PHE A 307 -0.21 -7.91 11.95
N THR A 308 0.52 -6.96 11.36
CA THR A 308 -0.07 -6.05 10.37
C THR A 308 0.92 -5.74 9.26
N SER A 309 0.41 -5.60 8.04
CA SER A 309 1.12 -5.03 6.91
C SER A 309 0.77 -3.56 6.90
N ASN A 310 1.74 -2.74 6.57
CA ASN A 310 1.56 -1.31 6.55
C ASN A 310 2.11 -0.76 5.25
N ASN A 311 1.25 -0.04 4.51
CA ASN A 311 1.71 0.58 3.29
C ASN A 311 2.62 1.78 3.57
N GLY A 312 3.72 1.88 2.84
CA GLY A 312 4.68 2.99 2.91
C GLY A 312 4.11 4.31 2.36
N PRO A 313 4.80 5.44 2.55
CA PRO A 313 4.42 6.71 1.93
C PRO A 313 4.58 6.67 0.41
N ASN A 314 3.63 7.31 -0.29
CA ASN A 314 3.76 7.56 -1.71
C ASN A 314 4.71 8.75 -1.93
N ASP A 315 5.57 8.67 -2.95
CA ASP A 315 6.44 9.77 -3.38
C ASP A 315 5.61 10.83 -4.15
N ILE A 316 4.70 11.51 -3.45
CA ILE A 316 3.81 12.58 -3.94
C ILE A 316 3.60 13.65 -2.86
N GLY A 317 3.02 14.79 -3.26
CA GLY A 317 2.65 15.88 -2.36
C GLY A 317 3.74 16.87 -2.01
N ASN A 318 3.38 17.83 -1.16
CA ASN A 318 4.23 18.95 -0.80
C ASN A 318 5.12 18.71 0.43
N ARG A 319 4.93 17.61 1.19
CA ARG A 319 5.95 17.14 2.15
C ARG A 319 6.94 16.19 1.48
N ARG A 320 6.42 15.29 0.64
CA ARG A 320 7.11 14.25 -0.14
C ARG A 320 8.10 13.40 0.64
N VAL A 321 7.88 12.08 0.65
CA VAL A 321 8.81 11.11 1.24
C VAL A 321 9.11 10.04 0.22
N ALA A 322 10.25 10.16 -0.47
CA ALA A 322 10.73 9.10 -1.35
C ALA A 322 11.42 7.97 -0.54
N ASN A 323 11.38 6.75 -1.07
CA ASN A 323 12.04 5.54 -0.54
C ASN A 323 11.53 5.04 0.83
N GLY A 324 10.32 5.41 1.23
CA GLY A 324 9.68 4.82 2.41
C GLY A 324 9.25 3.37 2.12
N PRO A 325 9.75 2.36 2.85
CA PRO A 325 9.45 0.96 2.55
C PRO A 325 8.01 0.59 2.92
N GLU A 326 7.47 -0.43 2.23
CA GLU A 326 6.34 -1.20 2.76
C GLU A 326 6.83 -2.08 3.91
N THR A 327 5.97 -2.41 4.86
CA THR A 327 6.41 -3.06 6.11
C THR A 327 5.44 -4.11 6.61
N ILE A 328 5.95 -5.12 7.32
CA ILE A 328 5.14 -5.99 8.19
C ILE A 328 5.67 -5.88 9.62
N TYR A 329 4.76 -5.77 10.58
CA TYR A 329 5.03 -5.64 12.01
C TYR A 329 4.43 -6.79 12.82
N ILE A 330 5.10 -7.14 13.92
CA ILE A 330 4.44 -7.76 15.08
C ILE A 330 3.90 -6.62 15.94
N VAL A 331 2.60 -6.64 16.21
CA VAL A 331 1.88 -5.55 16.88
C VAL A 331 1.72 -5.82 18.38
N HIS A 332 2.42 -5.02 19.17
CA HIS A 332 2.28 -4.94 20.62
C HIS A 332 1.27 -3.87 21.03
N GLN A 333 0.41 -4.21 21.99
CA GLN A 333 -0.56 -3.28 22.55
C GLN A 333 0.12 -2.04 23.16
N GLY A 334 -0.41 -0.85 22.86
CA GLY A 334 0.08 0.44 23.34
C GLY A 334 1.34 0.96 22.64
N MET A 335 1.91 0.19 21.70
CA MET A 335 3.13 0.56 20.99
C MET A 335 2.85 1.60 19.89
N ASP A 336 3.79 2.55 19.76
CA ASP A 336 3.91 3.49 18.64
C ASP A 336 4.89 2.93 17.61
N TYR A 337 4.55 2.93 16.32
CA TYR A 337 5.41 2.49 15.21
C TYR A 337 6.04 3.65 14.43
N GLY A 338 5.75 4.89 14.82
CA GLY A 338 6.55 6.08 14.52
C GLY A 338 6.15 6.88 13.29
N PHE A 339 5.22 6.40 12.45
CA PHE A 339 4.62 7.24 11.41
C PHE A 339 3.95 8.48 12.05
N PRO A 340 4.05 9.69 11.47
CA PRO A 340 4.56 10.02 10.13
C PRO A 340 6.04 10.42 10.06
N ASP A 341 6.84 10.15 11.10
CA ASP A 341 8.25 10.56 11.17
C ASP A 341 9.25 9.40 11.21
N LYS A 342 8.77 8.17 11.10
CA LYS A 342 9.60 6.97 10.97
C LYS A 342 9.03 6.10 9.85
N PHE A 343 9.92 5.60 8.99
CA PHE A 343 9.57 4.71 7.89
C PHE A 343 10.49 3.49 7.98
N GLY A 344 9.90 2.34 8.26
CA GLY A 344 10.66 1.13 8.51
C GLY A 344 11.59 1.26 9.73
N PHE A 345 12.87 0.92 9.59
CA PHE A 345 13.85 1.04 10.68
C PHE A 345 14.34 2.47 10.96
N LEU A 346 14.06 3.43 10.07
CA LEU A 346 14.75 4.72 10.06
C LEU A 346 13.80 5.91 10.31
N ASP A 347 14.30 6.90 11.04
CA ASP A 347 13.65 8.21 11.19
C ASP A 347 13.63 8.93 9.83
N SER A 348 12.59 9.73 9.58
CA SER A 348 12.39 10.47 8.32
C SER A 348 13.60 11.33 7.95
N THR A 349 14.38 11.77 8.94
CA THR A 349 15.60 12.56 8.75
C THR A 349 16.80 11.74 8.25
N ALA A 350 16.69 10.41 8.17
CA ALA A 350 17.74 9.55 7.67
C ALA A 350 18.05 9.81 6.19
N LYS A 351 19.31 9.58 5.81
CA LYS A 351 19.85 9.94 4.49
C LYS A 351 19.26 9.16 3.31
N THR A 352 18.48 8.10 3.55
CA THR A 352 17.85 7.31 2.49
C THR A 352 16.59 7.98 1.94
N PHE A 353 15.92 8.80 2.76
CA PHE A 353 14.72 9.52 2.37
C PHE A 353 15.07 10.83 1.67
N SER A 354 14.21 11.23 0.75
CA SER A 354 14.41 12.42 -0.08
C SER A 354 13.14 13.23 -0.21
N LEU A 355 13.33 14.54 -0.19
CA LEU A 355 12.35 15.56 -0.54
C LEU A 355 12.23 15.77 -2.05
N LYS A 356 13.23 15.38 -2.84
CA LYS A 356 13.19 15.47 -4.30
C LYS A 356 12.46 14.27 -4.87
N ALA A 357 11.62 14.51 -5.88
CA ALA A 357 11.09 13.45 -6.73
C ALA A 357 12.26 12.66 -7.35
N TYR A 358 12.18 11.33 -7.31
CA TYR A 358 13.01 10.52 -8.19
C TYR A 358 12.63 10.90 -9.63
N PRO A 359 13.56 11.25 -10.54
CA PRO A 359 13.19 11.52 -11.93
C PRO A 359 12.64 10.21 -12.51
N PRO A 360 11.33 10.08 -12.76
CA PRO A 360 10.81 8.84 -13.31
C PRO A 360 11.16 8.82 -14.81
N GLY A 361 10.93 7.70 -15.49
CA GLY A 361 11.31 7.47 -16.88
C GLY A 361 10.86 8.56 -17.90
N PRO A 362 11.17 8.40 -19.19
CA PRO A 362 11.07 9.46 -20.20
C PRO A 362 9.73 10.23 -20.24
N ILE A 363 8.60 9.56 -19.97
CA ILE A 363 7.25 10.18 -19.94
C ILE A 363 7.06 11.10 -18.71
N ALA A 364 7.68 10.75 -17.58
CA ALA A 364 7.65 11.59 -16.39
C ALA A 364 8.74 12.65 -16.36
N ARG A 365 9.75 12.59 -17.24
CA ARG A 365 10.60 13.77 -17.49
C ARG A 365 9.78 14.93 -18.04
N GLU A 366 8.73 14.64 -18.80
CA GLU A 366 7.78 15.67 -19.25
C GLU A 366 6.82 16.09 -18.15
N MET A 367 6.43 15.25 -17.19
CA MET A 367 5.55 15.69 -16.07
C MET A 367 6.31 16.34 -14.91
N ALA A 368 7.49 15.84 -14.54
CA ALA A 368 8.38 16.45 -13.53
C ALA A 368 8.95 17.81 -13.99
N ALA A 369 8.85 18.12 -15.28
CA ALA A 369 9.21 19.41 -15.85
C ALA A 369 8.14 20.50 -15.67
N TRP A 370 6.91 20.18 -15.21
CA TRP A 370 5.82 21.14 -15.06
C TRP A 370 5.49 21.43 -13.59
N GLU A 371 6.41 22.12 -12.91
CA GLU A 371 6.11 23.17 -11.90
C GLU A 371 6.54 22.98 -10.43
N ASN A 372 7.19 21.90 -9.97
CA ASN A 372 7.91 22.02 -8.68
C ASN A 372 9.03 20.99 -8.42
N PRO A 373 10.31 21.35 -8.63
CA PRO A 373 11.44 20.46 -8.31
C PRO A 373 11.74 20.35 -6.80
N PHE A 374 11.02 21.08 -5.94
CA PHE A 374 11.15 21.04 -4.49
C PHE A 374 9.77 21.05 -3.81
N PRO A 375 9.60 20.32 -2.69
CA PRO A 375 8.38 20.38 -1.90
C PRO A 375 8.18 21.79 -1.32
N ASN A 376 6.95 22.32 -1.42
CA ASN A 376 6.55 23.62 -0.88
C ASN A 376 6.44 23.60 0.65
N LEU A 377 7.55 23.35 1.33
CA LEU A 377 7.64 23.25 2.78
C LEU A 377 7.92 24.60 3.43
N TYR A 378 7.33 24.82 4.59
CA TYR A 378 7.47 26.02 5.41
C TYR A 378 7.64 25.63 6.89
N LEU A 379 8.43 26.40 7.63
CA LEU A 379 8.47 26.35 9.10
C LEU A 379 7.75 27.60 9.62
N GLY A 380 6.59 27.40 10.25
CA GLY A 380 5.60 28.48 10.40
C GLY A 380 5.25 29.03 9.03
N ASN A 381 5.44 30.33 8.81
CA ASN A 381 5.18 30.99 7.54
C ASN A 381 6.42 31.20 6.64
N LYS A 382 7.61 30.74 7.06
CA LYS A 382 8.86 30.93 6.31
C LYS A 382 9.17 29.72 5.45
N PRO A 383 9.59 29.88 4.18
CA PRO A 383 10.04 28.76 3.36
C PRO A 383 11.11 27.93 4.10
N TYR A 384 10.92 26.62 4.14
CA TYR A 384 11.91 25.69 4.66
C TYR A 384 12.99 25.50 3.59
N VAL A 385 14.22 25.88 3.91
CA VAL A 385 15.37 25.70 3.02
C VAL A 385 16.27 24.62 3.63
N PRO A 386 16.40 23.44 3.01
CA PRO A 386 17.25 22.39 3.53
C PRO A 386 18.73 22.82 3.56
N HIS A 387 19.42 22.61 4.68
CA HIS A 387 20.84 22.91 4.78
C HIS A 387 21.68 21.87 4.01
N VAL A 388 22.32 22.29 2.91
CA VAL A 388 23.35 21.49 2.24
C VAL A 388 24.68 21.73 2.95
N GLY A 389 25.25 20.69 3.55
CA GLY A 389 26.55 20.80 4.24
C GLY A 389 27.66 21.31 3.31
N VAL A 390 28.59 22.10 3.87
CA VAL A 390 29.71 22.77 3.14
C VAL A 390 30.70 21.78 2.51
N HIS A 391 30.64 20.49 2.87
CA HIS A 391 31.43 19.44 2.25
C HIS A 391 30.56 18.66 1.27
N GLY A 392 30.49 19.19 0.05
CA GLY A 392 29.84 18.60 -1.11
C GLY A 392 30.52 17.33 -1.60
N THR A 393 30.58 16.29 -0.78
CA THR A 393 30.88 14.95 -1.29
C THR A 393 29.59 14.39 -1.90
N ASN A 394 29.41 14.70 -3.19
CA ASN A 394 28.46 14.08 -4.11
C ASN A 394 28.79 12.58 -4.31
N ILE A 395 28.74 11.75 -3.26
CA ILE A 395 29.02 10.32 -3.42
C ILE A 395 27.81 9.59 -4.02
N THR A 396 26.64 10.24 -4.11
CA THR A 396 25.40 9.65 -4.63
C THR A 396 24.48 10.72 -5.22
N GLY A 397 24.76 11.16 -6.46
CA GLY A 397 23.83 11.65 -7.51
C GLY A 397 22.72 12.70 -7.27
N GLN A 398 22.32 13.06 -6.05
CA GLN A 398 21.06 13.77 -5.76
C GLN A 398 21.21 15.19 -5.17
N GLY A 399 22.35 15.86 -5.35
CA GLY A 399 22.49 17.30 -5.05
C GLY A 399 22.28 17.71 -3.59
N GLY A 400 22.70 16.88 -2.63
CA GLY A 400 23.06 17.31 -1.27
C GLY A 400 21.95 17.50 -0.23
N VAL A 401 20.65 17.45 -0.58
CA VAL A 401 19.53 17.47 0.38
C VAL A 401 19.07 16.04 0.66
N ARG A 402 19.20 15.58 1.91
CA ARG A 402 18.79 14.23 2.33
C ARG A 402 18.06 14.28 3.67
N GLY A 403 17.11 13.36 3.85
CA GLY A 403 16.18 13.36 4.97
C GLY A 403 15.00 14.31 4.75
N VAL A 404 13.89 13.98 5.40
CA VAL A 404 12.63 14.74 5.45
C VAL A 404 12.45 15.26 6.88
N PRO A 405 12.17 16.56 7.09
CA PRO A 405 11.96 17.10 8.42
C PRO A 405 10.76 16.44 9.11
N ARG A 406 10.88 16.35 10.43
CA ARG A 406 9.86 15.76 11.32
C ARG A 406 8.67 16.69 11.49
N LEU A 407 7.50 16.09 11.72
CA LEU A 407 6.27 16.81 12.07
C LEU A 407 6.08 16.90 13.57
N ILE A 408 6.53 15.89 14.32
CA ILE A 408 6.30 15.73 15.75
C ILE A 408 7.57 16.11 16.53
N ALA A 409 7.44 17.12 17.39
CA ALA A 409 8.51 17.61 18.27
C ALA A 409 8.61 16.81 19.59
N ASN A 410 7.59 16.06 19.97
CA ASN A 410 7.56 15.16 21.14
C ASN A 410 7.39 13.68 20.71
N PRO A 411 8.34 13.09 19.98
CA PRO A 411 8.26 11.68 19.63
C PRO A 411 8.33 10.79 20.88
N ASN A 412 7.71 9.61 20.81
CA ASN A 412 7.89 8.61 21.85
C ASN A 412 9.33 8.08 21.83
N GLU A 413 9.87 7.78 23.02
CA GLU A 413 11.24 7.26 23.14
C GLU A 413 11.34 5.81 22.64
N VAL A 414 10.29 5.02 22.85
CA VAL A 414 10.19 3.63 22.41
C VAL A 414 9.26 3.55 21.21
N ILE A 415 9.81 3.14 20.07
CA ILE A 415 9.08 2.98 18.81
C ILE A 415 9.35 1.59 18.25
N GLY A 416 8.28 0.86 17.90
CA GLY A 416 8.34 -0.46 17.30
C GLY A 416 9.07 -0.48 15.96
N ASN A 417 9.72 -1.61 15.65
CA ASN A 417 10.39 -1.84 14.36
C ASN A 417 9.64 -2.92 13.57
N PRO A 418 9.69 -2.88 12.23
CA PRO A 418 9.13 -3.94 11.42
C PRO A 418 9.95 -5.23 11.55
N ILE A 419 9.32 -6.35 11.20
CA ILE A 419 10.00 -7.64 11.02
C ILE A 419 10.39 -7.89 9.56
N ALA A 420 9.83 -7.10 8.64
CA ALA A 420 10.13 -7.14 7.21
C ALA A 420 9.92 -5.76 6.58
N GLU A 421 10.81 -5.39 5.66
CA GLU A 421 10.68 -4.25 4.76
C GLU A 421 10.64 -4.76 3.32
N PHE A 422 9.87 -4.09 2.48
CA PHE A 422 9.80 -4.36 1.04
C PHE A 422 10.11 -3.10 0.24
N ASP A 423 10.30 -3.26 -1.07
CA ASP A 423 10.52 -2.16 -1.99
C ASP A 423 9.40 -1.10 -1.86
N PRO A 424 9.69 0.20 -1.95
CA PRO A 424 8.69 1.25 -1.78
C PRO A 424 7.61 1.20 -2.86
N ASN A 425 6.38 1.60 -2.51
CA ASN A 425 5.26 1.83 -3.44
C ASN A 425 4.74 0.57 -4.17
N ILE A 426 4.92 -0.61 -3.58
CA ILE A 426 4.40 -1.89 -4.11
C ILE A 426 3.16 -2.41 -3.37
N SER A 427 2.77 -1.73 -2.28
CA SER A 427 1.70 -2.03 -1.32
C SER A 427 1.54 -3.50 -0.93
N VAL A 428 2.03 -3.83 0.26
CA VAL A 428 1.74 -5.14 0.90
C VAL A 428 0.40 -5.04 1.61
N ASN A 429 -0.59 -5.77 1.13
CA ASN A 429 -1.98 -5.63 1.54
C ASN A 429 -2.40 -6.83 2.40
N GLY A 430 -3.46 -7.55 2.01
CA GLY A 430 -4.04 -8.61 2.81
C GLY A 430 -3.08 -9.76 3.08
N MET A 431 -3.24 -10.39 4.25
CA MET A 431 -2.37 -11.46 4.71
C MET A 431 -3.11 -12.51 5.53
N GLU A 432 -2.63 -13.75 5.48
CA GLU A 432 -3.13 -14.81 6.35
C GLU A 432 -2.07 -15.89 6.63
N PHE A 433 -2.11 -16.46 7.85
CA PHE A 433 -1.28 -17.59 8.23
C PHE A 433 -1.79 -18.91 7.64
N SER A 434 -0.89 -19.78 7.19
CA SER A 434 -1.23 -21.19 6.98
C SER A 434 -1.37 -21.89 8.33
N LYS A 435 -2.53 -22.51 8.56
CA LYS A 435 -2.89 -23.14 9.85
C LYS A 435 -2.88 -24.68 9.78
N SER A 436 -2.80 -25.26 8.58
CA SER A 436 -3.12 -26.68 8.34
C SER A 436 -1.99 -27.42 7.64
N GLU A 437 -1.64 -28.59 8.17
CA GLU A 437 -0.65 -29.51 7.58
C GLU A 437 -1.00 -29.96 6.15
N LYS A 438 -2.30 -29.93 5.81
CA LYS A 438 -2.79 -30.28 4.48
C LYS A 438 -2.27 -29.33 3.41
N PHE A 439 -2.28 -28.02 3.68
CA PHE A 439 -1.61 -27.05 2.83
C PHE A 439 -0.11 -27.05 3.05
N GLY A 440 0.35 -27.40 4.26
CA GLY A 440 1.75 -27.35 4.67
C GLY A 440 2.18 -25.93 5.02
N MET A 441 3.49 -25.73 5.24
CA MET A 441 4.05 -24.42 5.64
C MET A 441 3.35 -23.86 6.89
N VAL A 442 3.04 -24.75 7.83
CA VAL A 442 2.22 -24.44 9.00
C VAL A 442 2.92 -23.39 9.86
N GLY A 443 2.19 -22.33 10.19
CA GLY A 443 2.70 -21.20 10.95
C GLY A 443 3.41 -20.13 10.11
N ASP A 444 3.58 -20.34 8.81
CA ASP A 444 4.09 -19.29 7.92
C ASP A 444 2.97 -18.31 7.53
N LEU A 445 3.35 -17.06 7.31
CA LEU A 445 2.46 -15.98 6.90
C LEU A 445 2.55 -15.77 5.39
N PHE A 446 1.42 -15.62 4.72
CA PHE A 446 1.35 -15.24 3.31
C PHE A 446 0.79 -13.83 3.19
N ALA A 447 1.38 -13.02 2.31
CA ALA A 447 0.93 -11.65 2.08
C ALA A 447 0.83 -11.36 0.58
N ALA A 448 -0.25 -10.71 0.18
CA ALA A 448 -0.47 -10.23 -1.17
C ALA A 448 0.26 -8.90 -1.40
N ILE A 449 0.94 -8.78 -2.53
CA ILE A 449 1.60 -7.55 -2.96
C ILE A 449 0.95 -7.11 -4.27
N ILE A 450 0.22 -5.99 -4.20
CA ILE A 450 -0.56 -5.49 -5.34
C ILE A 450 0.36 -5.10 -6.50
N GLY A 451 1.59 -4.70 -6.18
CA GLY A 451 2.58 -4.27 -7.13
C GLY A 451 2.40 -2.83 -7.54
N HIS A 452 3.35 -2.37 -8.33
CA HIS A 452 3.54 -0.96 -8.57
C HIS A 452 2.52 -0.36 -9.55
N PHE A 453 1.97 0.83 -9.27
CA PHE A 453 0.90 1.45 -10.08
C PHE A 453 1.38 2.32 -11.25
N GLY A 454 2.67 2.35 -11.58
CA GLY A 454 3.25 3.17 -12.66
C GLY A 454 3.95 4.49 -12.25
N VAL A 455 3.91 4.89 -10.97
CA VAL A 455 4.75 5.96 -10.35
C VAL A 455 5.95 5.42 -9.53
N ALA A 456 6.94 4.80 -10.18
CA ALA A 456 8.05 4.09 -9.50
C ALA A 456 9.33 4.85 -9.76
N PRO A 457 10.27 4.83 -8.81
CA PRO A 457 11.66 5.00 -9.15
C PRO A 457 12.07 4.02 -10.26
N GLU A 458 12.91 4.49 -11.19
CA GLU A 458 13.47 3.70 -12.28
C GLU A 458 14.03 2.35 -11.76
N GLY A 459 13.58 1.24 -12.34
CA GLY A 459 13.98 -0.12 -11.96
C GLY A 459 13.07 -0.82 -10.93
N LEU A 460 12.00 -0.16 -10.47
CA LEU A 460 10.98 -0.75 -9.59
C LEU A 460 9.62 -0.99 -10.27
N GLU A 461 9.48 -0.68 -11.55
CA GLU A 461 8.20 -0.67 -12.29
C GLU A 461 7.50 -2.05 -12.32
N HIS A 462 8.27 -3.13 -12.23
CA HIS A 462 7.75 -4.50 -12.27
C HIS A 462 7.84 -5.24 -10.93
N LYS A 463 8.03 -4.51 -9.82
CA LYS A 463 8.12 -5.10 -8.47
C LYS A 463 6.73 -5.35 -7.88
N GLY A 464 6.64 -6.42 -7.09
CA GLY A 464 5.37 -6.91 -6.53
C GLY A 464 4.62 -7.82 -7.51
N HIS A 465 3.29 -7.65 -7.61
CA HIS A 465 2.40 -8.45 -8.46
C HIS A 465 2.46 -9.95 -8.12
N ASN A 466 2.58 -10.26 -6.83
CA ASN A 466 2.85 -11.60 -6.35
C ASN A 466 2.28 -11.80 -4.94
N VAL A 467 2.30 -13.06 -4.50
CA VAL A 467 2.11 -13.45 -3.11
C VAL A 467 3.46 -13.88 -2.57
N VAL A 468 3.84 -13.33 -1.42
CA VAL A 468 5.06 -13.71 -0.71
C VAL A 468 4.73 -14.58 0.51
N ARG A 469 5.66 -15.47 0.85
CA ARG A 469 5.68 -16.26 2.07
C ARG A 469 6.73 -15.71 3.01
N LEU A 470 6.35 -15.49 4.26
CA LEU A 470 7.23 -15.18 5.38
C LEU A 470 7.37 -16.43 6.24
N GLN A 471 8.56 -17.03 6.21
CA GLN A 471 8.92 -18.18 7.04
C GLN A 471 9.64 -17.70 8.30
N PHE A 472 9.14 -18.11 9.47
CA PHE A 472 9.74 -17.76 10.76
C PHE A 472 10.81 -18.79 11.17
N LEU A 473 12.06 -18.35 11.25
CA LEU A 473 13.18 -19.20 11.64
C LEU A 473 13.33 -19.29 13.15
N GLN A 474 13.75 -20.46 13.63
CA GLN A 474 14.15 -20.70 15.02
C GLN A 474 15.68 -20.78 15.11
N PRO A 475 16.34 -20.10 16.07
CA PRO A 475 15.74 -19.33 17.17
C PRO A 475 15.30 -17.90 16.80
N THR A 476 15.79 -17.33 15.69
CA THR A 476 15.41 -15.97 15.24
C THR A 476 15.55 -15.81 13.73
N GLY A 477 14.67 -15.01 13.12
CA GLY A 477 14.78 -14.55 11.74
C GLY A 477 13.49 -14.75 10.96
N VAL A 478 13.36 -14.01 9.86
CA VAL A 478 12.28 -14.18 8.88
C VAL A 478 12.91 -14.33 7.52
N VAL A 479 12.50 -15.35 6.77
CA VAL A 479 12.90 -15.55 5.36
C VAL A 479 11.69 -15.24 4.50
N ILE A 480 11.88 -14.32 3.55
CA ILE A 480 10.85 -13.92 2.59
C ILE A 480 11.14 -14.59 1.26
N THR A 481 10.16 -15.30 0.71
CA THR A 481 10.25 -15.93 -0.61
C THR A 481 8.99 -15.69 -1.40
N GLU A 482 9.10 -15.57 -2.73
CA GLU A 482 7.92 -15.56 -3.60
C GLU A 482 7.20 -16.92 -3.54
N PHE A 483 5.88 -16.88 -3.36
CA PHE A 483 5.02 -18.06 -3.31
C PHE A 483 4.15 -18.22 -4.55
N ALA A 484 3.51 -17.16 -5.04
CA ALA A 484 2.78 -17.18 -6.30
C ALA A 484 3.15 -15.94 -7.10
N ARG A 485 3.59 -16.11 -8.35
CA ARG A 485 4.07 -15.01 -9.20
C ARG A 485 3.88 -15.32 -10.67
N ASN A 486 3.96 -14.30 -11.51
CA ASN A 486 4.09 -14.49 -12.95
C ASN A 486 5.48 -15.05 -13.33
N LYS A 487 5.60 -15.56 -14.56
CA LYS A 487 6.85 -16.12 -15.09
C LYS A 487 7.99 -15.09 -15.10
N LYS A 488 7.69 -13.84 -15.49
CA LYS A 488 8.56 -12.67 -15.29
C LYS A 488 7.95 -11.73 -14.25
N PRO A 489 8.75 -10.86 -13.61
CA PRO A 489 8.22 -9.80 -12.76
C PRO A 489 7.20 -8.92 -13.50
N GLY A 490 6.28 -8.30 -12.77
CA GLY A 490 5.27 -7.39 -13.30
C GLY A 490 3.87 -8.00 -13.46
N PRO A 491 2.86 -7.15 -13.76
CA PRO A 491 1.48 -7.58 -13.94
C PRO A 491 1.34 -8.47 -15.18
N SER A 492 0.32 -9.31 -15.20
CA SER A 492 0.11 -10.24 -16.32
C SER A 492 -0.14 -9.52 -17.63
N SER A 493 -0.77 -8.35 -17.62
CA SER A 493 -1.08 -7.59 -18.83
C SER A 493 0.16 -7.09 -19.57
N GLU A 494 1.29 -6.98 -18.89
CA GLU A 494 2.57 -6.53 -19.44
C GLU A 494 3.48 -7.69 -19.87
N GLN A 495 3.05 -8.94 -19.66
CA GLN A 495 3.81 -10.13 -20.10
C GLN A 495 3.68 -10.32 -21.62
N ALA A 496 4.63 -11.06 -22.21
CA ALA A 496 4.52 -11.55 -23.59
C ALA A 496 3.24 -12.38 -23.76
N PRO A 497 2.55 -12.34 -24.93
CA PRO A 497 1.23 -12.98 -25.12
C PRO A 497 1.13 -14.45 -24.66
N GLU A 498 2.18 -15.24 -24.84
CA GLU A 498 2.27 -16.64 -24.42
C GLU A 498 2.36 -16.86 -22.90
N ASP A 499 2.71 -15.81 -22.16
CA ASP A 499 2.90 -15.77 -20.71
C ASP A 499 1.80 -14.96 -20.00
N GLN A 500 0.81 -14.47 -20.74
CA GLN A 500 -0.35 -13.73 -20.22
C GLN A 500 -1.41 -14.65 -19.56
N GLY A 501 -2.29 -14.03 -18.76
CA GLY A 501 -3.38 -14.64 -18.02
C GLY A 501 -3.05 -15.00 -16.57
N GLY A 502 -1.90 -14.57 -16.04
CA GLY A 502 -1.51 -14.79 -14.65
C GLY A 502 -2.06 -13.73 -13.69
N LEU A 503 -1.26 -13.38 -12.68
CA LEU A 503 -1.61 -12.41 -11.65
C LEU A 503 -1.52 -10.97 -12.20
N GLU A 504 -2.50 -10.12 -11.92
CA GLU A 504 -2.41 -8.69 -12.24
C GLU A 504 -2.01 -7.88 -11.01
N ARG A 505 -2.84 -7.95 -9.96
CA ARG A 505 -2.79 -7.10 -8.76
C ARG A 505 -3.28 -7.88 -7.53
N PRO A 506 -2.53 -8.87 -7.01
CA PRO A 506 -2.91 -9.58 -5.79
C PRO A 506 -3.12 -8.61 -4.63
N ASN A 507 -4.34 -8.55 -4.09
CA ASN A 507 -4.69 -7.60 -3.02
C ASN A 507 -4.91 -8.28 -1.67
N ASP A 508 -5.35 -9.53 -1.67
CA ASP A 508 -5.63 -10.28 -0.44
C ASP A 508 -5.35 -11.79 -0.63
N VAL A 509 -5.08 -12.47 0.48
CA VAL A 509 -5.01 -13.92 0.57
C VAL A 509 -5.84 -14.39 1.75
N THR A 510 -6.67 -15.41 1.52
CA THR A 510 -7.43 -16.05 2.59
C THR A 510 -7.44 -17.56 2.47
N PHE A 511 -7.63 -18.27 3.57
CA PHE A 511 -7.78 -19.72 3.61
C PHE A 511 -9.22 -20.14 3.87
N ASP A 512 -9.60 -21.29 3.31
CA ASP A 512 -10.82 -21.95 3.74
C ASP A 512 -10.72 -22.41 5.21
N PRO A 513 -11.85 -22.66 5.92
CA PRO A 513 -11.81 -23.07 7.33
C PRO A 513 -10.98 -24.33 7.61
N SER A 514 -10.81 -25.22 6.63
CA SER A 514 -9.97 -26.41 6.78
C SER A 514 -8.46 -26.11 6.64
N GLY A 515 -8.12 -24.93 6.14
CA GLY A 515 -6.77 -24.47 5.81
C GLY A 515 -6.12 -25.26 4.68
N GLU A 516 -6.88 -26.04 3.90
CA GLU A 516 -6.38 -26.87 2.81
C GLU A 516 -6.25 -26.08 1.50
N THR A 517 -7.05 -25.03 1.36
CA THR A 517 -7.14 -24.19 0.17
C THR A 517 -6.84 -22.74 0.52
N MET A 518 -5.89 -22.14 -0.19
CA MET A 518 -5.70 -20.70 -0.22
C MET A 518 -6.45 -20.11 -1.41
N TYR A 519 -7.06 -18.95 -1.22
CA TYR A 519 -7.60 -18.08 -2.25
C TYR A 519 -6.73 -16.84 -2.37
N ILE A 520 -6.33 -16.49 -3.59
CA ILE A 520 -5.65 -15.23 -3.90
C ILE A 520 -6.67 -14.34 -4.59
N VAL A 521 -6.93 -13.18 -4.00
CA VAL A 521 -7.82 -12.16 -4.55
C VAL A 521 -6.99 -11.23 -5.41
N ASP A 522 -7.29 -11.19 -6.71
CA ASP A 522 -6.54 -10.44 -7.70
C ASP A 522 -7.42 -9.33 -8.27
N TYR A 523 -7.07 -8.09 -7.91
CA TYR A 523 -7.84 -6.87 -8.19
C TYR A 523 -8.09 -6.65 -9.69
N GLY A 524 -7.22 -7.22 -10.54
CA GLY A 524 -7.31 -7.12 -11.99
C GLY A 524 -6.44 -6.01 -12.58
N GLN A 525 -6.73 -5.66 -13.83
CA GLN A 525 -5.91 -4.77 -14.63
C GLN A 525 -6.09 -3.31 -14.22
N MET A 526 -4.98 -2.63 -13.99
CA MET A 526 -4.95 -1.21 -13.65
C MET A 526 -3.90 -0.49 -14.50
N THR A 527 -4.27 0.69 -15.00
CA THR A 527 -3.37 1.58 -15.76
C THR A 527 -3.51 3.02 -15.30
N LEU A 528 -2.44 3.81 -15.45
CA LEU A 528 -2.49 5.25 -15.22
C LEU A 528 -2.95 6.01 -16.48
N GLN A 529 -3.95 6.87 -16.33
CA GLN A 529 -4.50 7.80 -17.33
C GLN A 529 -4.33 9.23 -16.83
N TRP A 530 -3.14 9.78 -17.04
CA TRP A 530 -2.74 11.11 -16.58
C TRP A 530 -3.60 12.27 -17.15
N ASP A 531 -4.35 12.01 -18.21
CA ASP A 531 -5.27 12.95 -18.85
C ASP A 531 -6.67 12.97 -18.20
N THR A 532 -6.90 12.18 -17.15
CA THR A 532 -8.19 12.08 -16.48
C THR A 532 -8.14 12.58 -15.02
N PRO A 533 -9.26 13.09 -14.47
CA PRO A 533 -9.32 13.53 -13.07
C PRO A 533 -9.05 12.43 -12.04
N SER A 534 -9.26 11.16 -12.40
CA SER A 534 -8.92 9.99 -11.60
C SER A 534 -7.91 9.16 -12.39
N PRO A 535 -6.60 9.38 -12.20
CA PRO A 535 -5.59 8.80 -13.07
C PRO A 535 -5.52 7.28 -12.95
N LEU A 536 -6.08 6.66 -11.91
CA LEU A 536 -6.16 5.20 -11.82
C LEU A 536 -7.39 4.68 -12.55
N TYR A 537 -7.19 4.06 -13.71
CA TYR A 537 -8.22 3.34 -14.44
C TYR A 537 -8.10 1.84 -14.15
N THR A 538 -9.20 1.20 -13.76
CA THR A 538 -9.28 -0.25 -13.61
C THR A 538 -10.11 -0.83 -14.75
N ALA A 539 -9.69 -1.90 -15.43
CA ALA A 539 -10.53 -2.53 -16.43
C ALA A 539 -11.67 -3.35 -15.76
N PRO A 540 -12.95 -2.99 -15.93
CA PRO A 540 -14.05 -3.77 -15.35
C PRO A 540 -14.04 -5.21 -15.88
N GLY A 541 -14.37 -6.18 -15.03
CA GLY A 541 -14.36 -7.60 -15.37
C GLY A 541 -12.96 -8.23 -15.52
N SER A 542 -11.88 -7.54 -15.18
CA SER A 542 -10.51 -8.09 -15.28
C SER A 542 -10.04 -8.84 -14.03
N GLY A 543 -10.71 -8.63 -12.89
CA GLY A 543 -10.36 -9.21 -11.60
C GLY A 543 -10.70 -10.70 -11.52
N ASN A 544 -9.92 -11.42 -10.73
CA ASN A 544 -10.02 -12.87 -10.56
C ASN A 544 -9.87 -13.27 -9.09
N VAL A 545 -10.35 -14.47 -8.77
CA VAL A 545 -9.96 -15.19 -7.57
C VAL A 545 -9.31 -16.50 -8.01
N TRP A 546 -8.09 -16.71 -7.53
CA TRP A 546 -7.32 -17.91 -7.79
C TRP A 546 -7.38 -18.84 -6.60
N LYS A 547 -7.44 -20.15 -6.86
CA LYS A 547 -7.39 -21.20 -5.85
C LYS A 547 -6.03 -21.87 -5.90
N VAL A 548 -5.34 -21.94 -4.76
CA VAL A 548 -4.07 -22.64 -4.60
C VAL A 548 -4.23 -23.79 -3.61
N THR A 549 -3.78 -24.98 -4.01
CA THR A 549 -3.80 -26.18 -3.16
C THR A 549 -2.50 -26.95 -3.30
N ARG A 550 -2.16 -27.73 -2.27
CA ARG A 550 -1.05 -28.67 -2.32
C ARG A 550 -1.44 -29.87 -3.20
N ALA A 551 -0.65 -30.14 -4.23
CA ALA A 551 -0.79 -31.35 -5.04
C ALA A 551 -0.34 -32.56 -4.21
N GLN A 552 -1.18 -33.59 -4.15
CA GLN A 552 -0.88 -34.86 -3.48
C GLN A 552 0.15 -35.69 -4.24
#